data_AF-A0A2P6PRQ9-F1
#
_entry.id   AF-A0A2P6PRQ9-F1
#
_cell.length_a   1.000
_cell.length_b   1.000
_cell.length_c   1.000
_cell.angle_alpha   90.00
_cell.angle_beta   90.00
_cell.angle_gamma   90.00
#
_symmetry.space_group_name_H-M   'P 1'
#
loop_
_entity.id
_entity.type
_entity.pdbx_description
1 polymer ?
#
loop_
_entity_poly.entity_id
_entity_poly.type
_entity_poly.pdbx_seq_one_letter_code
_entity_poly.pdbx_strand_id
1 'polypeptide(L)'
;MEYVVNLYKKYGIGKMRLFDPSLAALQALRGSQIRVILGIQNEDLSNLAELFWGLHIPPSSGAFIADTRDVMSGILAFLSRQGSPLLINAYPYFAYVSDPVNVRLDYAQFTATSPRAVDGNLNFFNLLTPWLMPFSQLCRK
;
A
#
# COMPACT_ATOMS: atom_id res chain seq x y z
N MET A 1 24.51 -10.77 -3.16
CA MET A 1 23.20 -10.87 -2.49
C MET A 1 23.26 -11.51 -1.11
N GLU A 2 24.22 -12.41 -0.82
CA GLU A 2 24.35 -13.04 0.50
C GLU A 2 24.48 -12.07 1.67
N TYR A 3 25.25 -10.98 1.51
CA TYR A 3 25.35 -9.92 2.53
C TYR A 3 23.98 -9.35 2.92
N VAL A 4 23.13 -9.06 1.93
CA VAL A 4 21.78 -8.51 2.16
C VAL A 4 20.89 -9.53 2.87
N VAL A 5 20.98 -10.81 2.50
CA VAL A 5 20.24 -11.89 3.18
C VAL A 5 20.69 -12.04 4.63
N ASN A 6 22.00 -11.97 4.90
CA ASN A 6 22.53 -12.02 6.25
C ASN A 6 22.12 -10.78 7.08
N LEU A 7 22.02 -9.61 6.45
CA LEU A 7 21.49 -8.40 7.08
C LEU A 7 20.03 -8.61 7.51
N TYR A 8 19.19 -9.14 6.62
CA TYR A 8 17.79 -9.46 6.93
C TYR A 8 17.69 -10.43 8.11
N LYS A 9 18.49 -11.50 8.11
CA LYS A 9 18.54 -12.46 9.23
C LYS A 9 18.98 -11.81 10.54
N LYS A 10 20.04 -11.00 10.50
CA LYS A 10 20.58 -10.29 11.69
C LYS A 10 19.55 -9.39 12.36
N TYR A 11 18.73 -8.70 11.57
CA TYR A 11 17.71 -7.78 12.07
C TYR A 11 16.30 -8.40 12.15
N GLY A 12 16.16 -9.73 11.97
CA GLY A 12 14.88 -10.43 12.10
C GLY A 12 13.85 -10.08 11.01
N ILE A 13 14.28 -9.60 9.84
CA ILE A 13 13.40 -9.21 8.74
C ILE A 13 13.01 -10.47 7.94
N GLY A 14 11.79 -10.96 8.17
CA GLY A 14 11.30 -12.21 7.56
C GLY A 14 10.55 -12.08 6.23
N LYS A 15 10.51 -10.90 5.61
CA LYS A 15 9.80 -10.64 4.35
C LYS A 15 10.64 -9.73 3.45
N MET A 16 10.72 -10.03 2.15
CA MET A 16 11.43 -9.26 1.14
C MET A 16 10.55 -9.06 -0.09
N ARG A 17 10.62 -7.88 -0.72
CA ARG A 17 10.04 -7.62 -2.05
C ARG A 17 11.16 -7.52 -3.07
N LEU A 18 11.11 -8.34 -4.12
CA LEU A 18 11.96 -8.21 -5.30
C LEU A 18 11.14 -7.57 -6.41
N PHE A 19 11.69 -6.60 -7.13
CA PHE A 19 11.01 -5.94 -8.25
C PHE A 19 11.27 -6.64 -9.60
N ASP A 20 12.24 -7.54 -9.64
CA ASP A 20 12.64 -8.35 -10.77
C ASP A 20 13.09 -9.75 -10.30
N PRO A 21 12.99 -10.79 -11.15
CA PRO A 21 13.42 -12.15 -10.83
C PRO A 21 14.95 -12.33 -10.91
N SER A 22 15.70 -11.62 -10.07
CA SER A 22 17.16 -11.74 -10.01
C SER A 22 17.61 -13.14 -9.58
N LEU A 23 18.27 -13.88 -10.47
CA LEU A 23 18.79 -15.23 -10.18
C LEU A 23 19.75 -15.23 -8.98
N ALA A 24 20.62 -14.24 -8.89
CA ALA A 24 21.54 -14.08 -7.77
C ALA A 24 20.81 -13.86 -6.44
N ALA A 25 19.67 -13.15 -6.44
CA ALA A 25 18.84 -12.97 -5.26
C ALA A 25 18.16 -14.29 -4.85
N LEU A 26 17.55 -14.98 -5.82
CA LEU A 26 16.83 -16.25 -5.59
C LEU A 26 17.77 -17.35 -5.07
N GLN A 27 19.00 -17.43 -5.59
CA GLN A 27 20.03 -18.34 -5.08
C GLN A 27 20.41 -18.01 -3.64
N ALA A 28 20.65 -16.74 -3.32
CA ALA A 28 21.01 -16.31 -1.96
C ALA A 28 19.85 -16.48 -0.95
N LEU A 29 18.60 -16.43 -1.41
CA LEU A 29 17.41 -16.63 -0.58
C LEU A 29 17.12 -18.10 -0.28
N ARG A 30 17.76 -19.04 -0.98
CA ARG A 30 17.58 -20.48 -0.78
C ARG A 30 17.91 -20.86 0.67
N GLY A 31 16.96 -21.51 1.35
CA GLY A 31 17.14 -21.94 2.75
C GLY A 31 17.14 -20.80 3.78
N SER A 32 16.89 -19.55 3.39
CA SER A 32 16.92 -18.40 4.30
C SER A 32 15.68 -18.24 5.19
N GLN A 33 14.58 -18.94 4.88
CA GLN A 33 13.23 -18.77 5.47
C GLN A 33 12.60 -17.38 5.27
N ILE A 34 13.25 -16.48 4.50
CA ILE A 34 12.69 -15.18 4.15
C ILE A 34 11.58 -15.38 3.12
N ARG A 35 10.37 -14.88 3.42
CA ARG A 35 9.25 -14.92 2.46
C ARG A 35 9.43 -13.82 1.41
N VAL A 36 9.22 -14.18 0.15
CA VAL A 36 9.47 -13.28 -0.98
C VAL A 36 8.16 -12.90 -1.65
N ILE A 37 7.95 -11.61 -1.84
CA ILE A 37 6.98 -11.06 -2.80
C ILE A 37 7.77 -10.73 -4.06
N LEU A 38 7.43 -11.36 -5.17
CA LEU A 38 8.05 -11.11 -6.46
C LEU A 38 7.15 -10.19 -7.29
N GLY A 39 7.65 -9.00 -7.61
CA GLY A 39 7.04 -8.10 -8.57
C GLY A 39 7.32 -8.56 -10.00
N ILE A 40 6.37 -8.29 -10.87
CA ILE A 40 6.54 -8.38 -12.32
C ILE A 40 6.70 -6.94 -12.80
N GLN A 41 7.70 -6.68 -13.66
CA GLN A 41 7.85 -5.37 -14.27
C GLN A 41 6.60 -5.05 -15.05
N ASN A 42 6.06 -3.86 -14.83
CA ASN A 42 4.92 -3.40 -15.61
C ASN A 42 5.45 -2.48 -16.69
N GLU A 43 5.37 -2.95 -17.92
CA GLU A 43 5.69 -2.16 -19.11
C GLU A 43 4.62 -1.06 -19.34
N ASP A 44 3.43 -1.17 -18.73
CA ASP A 44 2.26 -0.28 -18.97
C ASP A 44 1.57 0.30 -17.71
N LEU A 45 2.27 0.50 -16.58
CA LEU A 45 1.61 0.84 -15.30
C LEU A 45 1.15 2.30 -15.11
N SER A 46 1.54 3.20 -16.01
CA SER A 46 1.47 4.65 -15.77
C SER A 46 0.07 5.17 -15.41
N ASN A 47 -0.99 4.50 -15.88
CA ASN A 47 -2.39 4.93 -15.66
C ASN A 47 -3.04 4.40 -14.37
N LEU A 48 -2.45 3.40 -13.70
CA LEU A 48 -3.03 2.84 -12.46
C LEU A 48 -2.48 3.53 -11.20
N ALA A 49 -1.35 4.24 -11.28
CA ALA A 49 -0.75 4.92 -10.13
C ALA A 49 -1.52 6.18 -9.69
N GLU A 50 -2.41 6.71 -10.53
CA GLU A 50 -3.29 7.85 -10.21
C GLU A 50 -4.58 7.44 -9.49
N LEU A 51 -4.72 6.16 -9.14
CA LEU A 51 -5.74 5.70 -8.19
C LEU A 51 -5.54 6.46 -6.87
N PHE A 52 -6.50 7.33 -6.55
CA PHE A 52 -6.62 8.14 -5.32
C PHE A 52 -6.09 9.59 -5.36
N TRP A 53 -6.25 10.30 -6.49
CA TRP A 53 -6.29 11.78 -6.46
C TRP A 53 -7.70 12.36 -6.25
N GLY A 54 -8.55 11.63 -5.54
CA GLY A 54 -9.75 12.18 -4.92
C GLY A 54 -9.60 12.03 -3.42
N LEU A 55 -9.26 13.12 -2.72
CA LEU A 55 -9.40 13.25 -1.27
C LEU A 55 -10.89 13.09 -0.92
N HIS A 56 -11.40 11.86 -0.95
CA HIS A 56 -12.72 11.55 -0.42
C HIS A 56 -12.63 11.64 1.09
N ILE A 57 -12.95 12.83 1.56
CA ILE A 57 -13.24 13.13 2.95
C ILE A 57 -14.77 13.14 3.02
N PRO A 58 -15.41 12.20 3.74
CA PRO A 58 -14.79 11.26 4.66
C PRO A 58 -14.17 10.00 4.00
N PRO A 59 -13.12 9.42 4.61
CA PRO A 59 -12.47 8.16 4.18
C PRO A 59 -13.43 7.00 3.93
N SER A 60 -14.53 6.92 4.68
CA SER A 60 -15.62 5.95 4.51
C SER A 60 -16.32 6.03 3.14
N SER A 61 -16.18 7.14 2.43
CA SER A 61 -16.77 7.38 1.11
C SER A 61 -15.78 7.17 -0.05
N GLY A 62 -14.59 6.65 0.22
CA GLY A 62 -13.61 6.44 -0.84
C GLY A 62 -14.08 5.43 -1.89
N ALA A 63 -13.91 5.81 -3.14
CA ALA A 63 -14.26 5.00 -4.30
C ALA A 63 -13.15 5.11 -5.36
N PHE A 64 -13.07 4.12 -6.25
CA PHE A 64 -12.25 4.23 -7.44
C PHE A 64 -12.83 5.31 -8.38
N ILE A 65 -11.95 6.08 -9.02
CA ILE A 65 -12.34 7.03 -10.08
C ILE A 65 -13.00 6.27 -11.24
N ALA A 66 -13.92 6.91 -11.96
CA ALA A 66 -14.77 6.27 -12.97
C ALA A 66 -13.97 5.41 -13.95
N ASP A 67 -12.88 5.95 -14.49
CA ASP A 67 -12.05 5.30 -15.52
C ASP A 67 -11.32 4.04 -15.03
N THR A 68 -11.03 3.94 -13.73
CA THR A 68 -10.35 2.78 -13.13
C THR A 68 -11.30 1.82 -12.44
N ARG A 69 -12.55 2.23 -12.22
CA ARG A 69 -13.53 1.49 -11.40
C ARG A 69 -13.80 0.10 -11.96
N ASP A 70 -14.03 -0.02 -13.26
CA ASP A 70 -14.39 -1.30 -13.89
C ASP A 70 -13.20 -2.26 -13.89
N VAL A 71 -12.01 -1.75 -14.25
CA VAL A 71 -10.75 -2.52 -14.23
C VAL A 71 -10.45 -3.02 -12.81
N MET A 72 -10.49 -2.13 -11.82
CA MET A 72 -10.21 -2.49 -10.43
C MET A 72 -11.27 -3.44 -9.86
N SER A 73 -12.54 -3.28 -10.22
CA SER A 73 -13.59 -4.22 -9.80
C SER A 73 -13.34 -5.63 -10.35
N GLY A 74 -12.92 -5.75 -11.62
CA GLY A 74 -12.53 -7.02 -12.22
C GLY A 74 -11.32 -7.66 -11.51
N ILE A 75 -10.29 -6.87 -11.20
CA ILE A 75 -9.10 -7.33 -10.46
C ILE A 75 -9.50 -7.81 -9.06
N LEU A 76 -10.30 -7.03 -8.32
CA LEU A 76 -10.76 -7.39 -6.99
C LEU A 76 -11.60 -8.67 -6.99
N ALA A 77 -12.52 -8.82 -7.96
CA ALA A 77 -13.32 -10.03 -8.11
C ALA A 77 -12.44 -11.27 -8.37
N PHE A 78 -11.43 -11.14 -9.24
CA PHE A 78 -10.47 -12.21 -9.49
C PHE A 78 -9.68 -12.57 -8.23
N LEU A 79 -9.09 -11.57 -7.56
CA LEU A 79 -8.30 -11.78 -6.34
C LEU A 79 -9.13 -12.42 -5.22
N SER A 80 -10.35 -11.94 -5.01
CA SER A 80 -11.30 -12.50 -4.05
C SER A 80 -11.60 -13.98 -4.32
N ARG A 81 -11.91 -14.32 -5.58
CA ARG A 81 -12.16 -15.71 -6.00
C ARG A 81 -10.95 -16.63 -5.76
N GLN A 82 -9.73 -16.12 -5.90
CA GLN A 82 -8.50 -16.88 -5.69
C GLN A 82 -8.00 -16.85 -4.23
N GLY A 83 -8.69 -16.15 -3.33
CA GLY A 83 -8.22 -15.92 -1.96
C GLY A 83 -6.89 -15.16 -1.88
N SER A 84 -6.56 -14.40 -2.92
CA SER A 84 -5.31 -13.67 -3.04
C SER A 84 -5.44 -12.23 -2.54
N PRO A 85 -4.44 -11.68 -1.83
CA PRO A 85 -4.50 -10.30 -1.35
C PRO A 85 -4.24 -9.29 -2.46
N LEU A 86 -4.82 -8.09 -2.33
CA LEU A 86 -4.40 -6.91 -3.09
C LEU A 86 -3.15 -6.29 -2.43
N LEU A 87 -2.10 -6.04 -3.21
CA LEU A 87 -0.90 -5.33 -2.75
C LEU A 87 -0.97 -3.86 -3.19
N ILE A 88 -0.80 -2.95 -2.23
CA ILE A 88 -0.92 -1.51 -2.44
C ILE A 88 0.36 -0.84 -1.94
N ASN A 89 0.89 0.11 -2.71
CA ASN A 89 1.96 0.98 -2.24
C ASN A 89 1.35 2.20 -1.53
N ALA A 90 1.60 2.36 -0.24
CA ALA A 90 1.07 3.46 0.57
C ALA A 90 2.17 4.47 0.93
N TYR A 91 1.98 5.75 0.61
CA TYR A 91 2.97 6.79 0.84
C TYR A 91 2.35 8.06 1.45
N PRO A 92 2.11 8.11 2.78
CA PRO A 92 1.64 9.33 3.46
C PRO A 92 2.51 10.56 3.19
N TYR A 93 3.81 10.37 2.93
CA TYR A 93 4.75 11.42 2.56
C TYR A 93 4.30 12.22 1.34
N PHE A 94 3.81 11.56 0.27
CA PHE A 94 3.42 12.26 -0.95
C PHE A 94 2.21 13.18 -0.73
N ALA A 95 1.25 12.75 0.08
CA ALA A 95 0.12 13.59 0.48
C ALA A 95 0.55 14.83 1.29
N TYR A 96 1.56 14.69 2.16
CA TYR A 96 2.12 15.82 2.90
C TYR A 96 2.81 16.83 1.98
N VAL A 97 3.68 16.38 1.07
CA VAL A 97 4.43 17.32 0.21
C VAL A 97 3.56 17.96 -0.86
N SER A 98 2.46 17.32 -1.28
CA SER A 98 1.51 17.90 -2.23
C SER A 98 0.64 18.99 -1.61
N ASP A 99 0.32 18.88 -0.31
CA ASP A 99 -0.49 19.85 0.41
C ASP A 99 -0.03 19.99 1.88
N PRO A 100 1.13 20.63 2.12
CA PRO A 100 1.67 20.78 3.47
C PRO A 100 0.86 21.77 4.32
N VAL A 101 -0.06 22.52 3.70
CA VAL A 101 -0.95 23.47 4.40
C VAL A 101 -2.07 22.71 5.11
N ASN A 102 -2.70 21.75 4.42
CA ASN A 102 -3.84 21.01 4.98
C ASN A 102 -3.44 19.64 5.56
N VAL A 103 -2.37 19.02 5.08
CA VAL A 103 -1.85 17.76 5.61
C VAL A 103 -0.74 18.07 6.60
N ARG A 104 -1.00 17.84 7.89
CA ARG A 104 0.00 18.09 8.94
C ARG A 104 1.09 17.01 8.94
N LEU A 105 2.32 17.42 9.24
CA LEU A 105 3.47 16.52 9.30
C LEU A 105 3.29 15.40 10.34
N ASP A 106 2.74 15.73 11.51
CA ASP A 106 2.51 14.77 12.59
C ASP A 106 1.48 13.69 12.23
N TYR A 107 0.52 14.05 11.38
CA TYR A 107 -0.47 13.13 10.82
C TYR A 107 0.14 12.15 9.82
N ALA A 108 1.10 12.60 9.00
CA ALA A 108 1.84 11.76 8.06
C ALA A 108 2.92 10.88 8.74
N GLN A 109 3.47 11.35 9.88
CA GLN A 109 4.56 10.68 10.61
C GLN A 109 4.10 9.77 11.76
N PHE A 110 2.79 9.58 11.96
CA PHE A 110 2.23 8.75 13.04
C PHE A 110 2.55 9.26 14.45
N THR A 111 2.75 10.57 14.61
CA THR A 111 3.12 11.21 15.89
C THR A 111 2.01 12.10 16.46
N ALA A 112 0.86 12.19 15.81
CA ALA A 112 -0.24 13.01 16.30
C ALA A 112 -0.81 12.49 17.63
N THR A 113 -0.91 13.38 18.62
CA THR A 113 -1.48 13.10 19.95
C THR A 113 -2.96 13.46 20.05
N SER A 114 -3.50 14.16 19.07
CA SER A 114 -4.92 14.48 18.93
C SER A 114 -5.43 14.07 17.55
N PRO A 115 -6.74 13.77 17.40
CA PRO A 115 -7.32 13.42 16.09
C PRO A 115 -7.04 14.49 15.03
N ARG A 116 -6.74 14.04 13.83
CA ARG A 116 -6.41 14.89 12.66
C ARG A 116 -7.45 14.78 11.55
N ALA A 117 -8.24 13.70 11.55
CA ALA A 117 -9.45 13.57 10.77
C ALA A 117 -10.51 12.82 11.57
N VAL A 118 -11.79 13.12 11.32
CA VAL A 118 -12.94 12.50 11.95
C VAL A 118 -13.92 12.04 10.87
N ASP A 119 -14.43 10.83 10.99
CA ASP A 119 -15.38 10.20 10.07
C ASP A 119 -16.47 9.47 10.86
N GLY A 120 -17.59 10.15 11.09
CA GLY A 120 -18.61 9.69 12.03
C GLY A 120 -18.02 9.50 13.42
N ASN A 121 -18.01 8.25 13.91
CA ASN A 121 -17.46 7.88 15.22
C ASN A 121 -15.97 7.48 15.17
N LEU A 122 -15.32 7.57 14.01
CA LEU A 122 -13.92 7.18 13.83
C LEU A 122 -13.02 8.41 13.95
N ASN A 123 -12.02 8.30 14.84
CA ASN A 123 -10.98 9.31 15.01
C ASN A 123 -9.67 8.80 14.42
N PHE A 124 -9.09 9.56 13.48
CA PHE A 124 -7.84 9.19 12.83
C PHE A 124 -6.68 10.03 13.36
N PHE A 125 -5.67 9.34 13.88
CA PHE A 125 -4.42 9.92 14.39
C PHE A 125 -3.27 9.80 13.38
N ASN A 126 -3.45 9.03 12.32
CA ASN A 126 -2.49 8.93 11.23
C ASN A 126 -3.21 8.88 9.87
N LEU A 127 -2.52 9.32 8.83
CA LEU A 127 -3.06 9.40 7.47
C LEU A 127 -3.20 8.03 6.79
N LEU A 128 -2.39 7.04 7.20
CA LEU A 128 -2.38 5.73 6.56
C LEU A 128 -3.70 4.97 6.73
N THR A 129 -4.28 5.01 7.92
CA THR A 129 -5.52 4.28 8.24
C THR A 129 -6.70 4.70 7.34
N PRO A 130 -7.05 6.00 7.26
CA PRO A 130 -8.12 6.43 6.38
C PRO A 130 -7.80 6.22 4.90
N TRP A 131 -6.54 6.33 4.50
CA TRP A 131 -6.12 6.07 3.12
C TRP A 131 -6.38 4.61 2.68
N LEU A 132 -6.21 3.65 3.60
CA LEU A 132 -6.45 2.22 3.32
C LEU A 132 -7.91 1.78 3.50
N MET A 133 -8.72 2.56 4.22
CA MET A 133 -10.09 2.18 4.57
C MET A 133 -11.00 1.90 3.35
N PRO A 134 -10.98 2.70 2.27
CA PRO A 134 -11.77 2.43 1.06
C PRO A 134 -11.51 1.05 0.46
N PHE A 135 -10.25 0.64 0.37
CA PHE A 135 -9.86 -0.67 -0.16
C PHE A 135 -10.41 -1.81 0.69
N SER A 136 -10.42 -1.65 2.02
CA SER A 136 -10.97 -2.66 2.94
C SER A 136 -12.49 -2.84 2.80
N GLN A 137 -13.21 -1.81 2.35
CA GLN A 137 -14.64 -1.87 2.09
C GLN A 137 -14.93 -2.50 0.72
N LEU A 138 -14.11 -2.16 -0.28
CA LEU A 138 -14.23 -2.71 -1.63
C LEU A 138 -13.94 -4.20 -1.69
N CYS A 139 -12.99 -4.71 -0.90
CA CYS A 139 -12.71 -6.16 -0.81
C CYS A 139 -13.78 -6.96 -0.02
N ARG A 140 -14.72 -6.29 0.66
CA ARG A 140 -15.79 -6.94 1.43
C ARG A 140 -17.11 -7.10 0.66
N LYS A 141 -17.22 -6.49 -0.51
CA LYS A 141 -18.34 -6.65 -1.44
C LYS A 141 -17.97 -7.67 -2.50
#